data_AF-A0A7R9H3G2-F1
#
_entry.id   AF-A0A7R9H3G2-F1
#
_cell.length_a   1.000
_cell.length_b   1.000
_cell.length_c   1.000
_cell.angle_alpha   90.00
_cell.angle_beta   90.00
_cell.angle_gamma   90.00
#
_symmetry.space_group_name_H-M   'P 1'
#
loop_
_entity.id
_entity.type
_entity.pdbx_description
1 polymer ?
#
loop_
_entity_poly.entity_id
_entity_poly.type
_entity_poly.pdbx_seq_one_letter_code
_entity_poly.pdbx_strand_id
1 'polypeptide(L)'
;MMPQEGREDHQRGLKDERRDECRGLRKGGKTCDLSVNRSCFLAATTHKYRASLGKSKQMKDDTHVLLAHSGSQSSLALLHLVWTGLQETTHKRHFFDISVVYIDEGIIFGHSVKQRCATYAAVMDQVHSFQFSFYATTLSRVLCDSTENTCLLNPDLPLEEEDELDLKLLALFKNVTSLTSKEDLLLKLRNQLLVRVAKELKCSKVFVGESSTRLAVKILTNVALGRGAHLSLDVGFCDSRDGAIKVLRPMRDFTNKEVAFYNFFNKLEPLVISSLGTKADTQASIQKLTEKFVTDLQDNFPATVSTVFRTGEKLSGQSGISNGRCHLCQAPLDTAHIESSALQATHFSRMVSALGPSGFDSGSIQPRLATDSIGNIVENETLAKINKEPSTCGTCNCVAYPKQVVSRSLIDELLCYGCRLITKDMVTLEHLPHHVIGTTQKTKLEEMRKEIQDFLL
;
A
#
# COMPACT_ATOMS: atom_id res chain seq x y z
N MET A 1 31.74 62.86 -33.37
CA MET A 1 30.42 62.30 -33.76
C MET A 1 30.66 60.94 -34.38
N MET A 2 30.01 59.90 -33.82
CA MET A 2 29.75 58.56 -34.41
C MET A 2 28.93 58.71 -35.72
N PRO A 3 28.84 57.71 -36.64
CA PRO A 3 28.35 56.31 -36.45
C PRO A 3 29.23 55.22 -37.13
N GLN A 4 29.33 53.95 -36.67
CA GLN A 4 28.39 52.81 -36.50
C GLN A 4 27.78 52.24 -37.81
N GLU A 5 28.22 51.04 -38.24
CA GLU A 5 27.42 49.80 -38.41
C GLU A 5 28.20 48.71 -39.20
N GLY A 6 28.02 47.43 -38.82
CA GLY A 6 28.54 46.26 -39.57
C GLY A 6 28.98 45.05 -38.74
N ARG A 7 28.08 44.42 -37.97
CA ARG A 7 28.26 43.07 -37.41
C ARG A 7 26.92 42.32 -37.34
N GLU A 8 26.50 41.77 -38.47
CA GLU A 8 25.50 40.70 -38.53
C GLU A 8 26.01 39.67 -39.54
N ASP A 9 26.60 38.56 -39.08
CA ASP A 9 26.68 37.28 -39.84
C ASP A 9 27.36 36.14 -39.06
N HIS A 10 27.07 35.99 -37.76
CA HIS A 10 27.62 34.88 -36.97
C HIS A 10 26.64 34.13 -36.06
N GLN A 11 25.33 34.33 -36.23
CA GLN A 11 24.32 33.67 -35.37
C GLN A 11 23.33 32.74 -36.08
N ARG A 12 23.47 32.50 -37.39
CA ARG A 12 22.57 31.58 -38.12
C ARG A 12 23.09 30.13 -38.24
N GLY A 13 24.34 29.84 -37.90
CA GLY A 13 24.91 28.48 -37.98
C GLY A 13 24.70 27.58 -36.75
N LEU A 14 24.38 28.12 -35.58
CA LEU A 14 24.37 27.36 -34.30
C LEU A 14 22.98 26.85 -33.86
N LYS A 15 21.93 27.07 -34.67
CA LYS A 15 20.55 26.67 -34.36
C LYS A 15 20.09 25.38 -35.07
N ASP A 16 20.72 24.98 -36.17
CA ASP A 16 20.33 23.75 -36.88
C ASP A 16 21.06 22.49 -36.39
N GLU A 17 22.28 22.57 -35.86
CA GLU A 17 22.98 21.39 -35.33
C GLU A 17 22.36 20.82 -34.03
N ARG A 18 21.57 21.60 -33.27
CA ARG A 18 20.89 21.12 -32.06
C ARG A 18 19.56 20.41 -32.32
N ARG A 19 19.02 20.47 -33.55
CA ARG A 19 17.75 19.82 -33.90
C ARG A 19 17.92 18.39 -34.39
N ASP A 20 19.08 18.03 -34.91
CA ASP A 20 19.29 16.72 -35.55
C ASP A 20 19.77 15.60 -34.62
N GLU A 21 20.35 15.89 -33.45
CA GLU A 21 20.65 14.85 -32.44
C GLU A 21 19.40 14.28 -31.73
N CYS A 22 18.23 14.91 -31.88
CA CYS A 22 16.99 14.46 -31.23
C CYS A 22 16.13 13.49 -32.06
N ARG A 23 16.49 13.16 -33.32
CA ARG A 23 15.67 12.28 -34.19
C ARG A 23 15.93 10.77 -34.06
N GLY A 24 16.68 10.32 -33.05
CA GLY A 24 17.01 8.90 -32.86
C GLY A 24 16.08 8.07 -31.96
N LEU A 25 15.12 8.65 -31.25
CA LEU A 25 14.45 7.97 -30.12
C LEU A 25 13.20 7.14 -30.44
N ARG A 26 13.03 6.69 -31.69
CA ARG A 26 12.00 5.69 -32.04
C ARG A 26 12.48 4.79 -33.17
N LYS A 27 13.31 3.78 -32.85
CA LYS A 27 13.38 2.50 -33.58
C LYS A 27 14.33 1.53 -32.89
N GLY A 28 13.80 0.37 -32.50
CA GLY A 28 14.56 -0.85 -32.23
C GLY A 28 15.10 -0.99 -30.81
N GLY A 29 14.75 -2.10 -30.16
CA GLY A 29 15.21 -2.44 -28.81
C GLY A 29 16.70 -2.79 -28.78
N LYS A 30 17.52 -1.81 -28.45
CA LYS A 30 18.88 -2.00 -27.96
C LYS A 30 19.03 -1.23 -26.66
N THR A 31 19.50 -1.93 -25.63
CA THR A 31 19.88 -1.39 -24.32
C THR A 31 20.81 -0.20 -24.50
N CYS A 32 20.40 0.97 -24.00
CA CYS A 32 21.15 2.21 -24.14
C CYS A 32 22.38 2.20 -23.23
N ASP A 33 23.57 2.13 -23.82
CA ASP A 33 24.82 2.51 -23.19
C ASP A 33 24.77 3.99 -22.76
N LEU A 34 25.19 4.23 -21.52
CA LEU A 34 24.98 5.47 -20.80
C LEU A 34 26.11 6.49 -21.10
N SER A 35 26.13 7.09 -22.29
CA SER A 35 26.84 8.36 -22.55
C SER A 35 25.86 9.54 -22.56
N VAL A 36 24.88 9.53 -21.67
CA VAL A 36 23.82 10.55 -21.64
C VAL A 36 24.36 11.78 -20.92
N ASN A 37 24.49 12.90 -21.64
CA ASN A 37 24.77 14.20 -21.05
C ASN A 37 23.74 14.48 -19.93
N ARG A 38 24.22 14.97 -18.77
CA ARG A 38 23.39 15.29 -17.58
C ARG A 38 22.12 16.06 -17.95
N SER A 39 22.21 17.05 -18.83
CA SER A 39 21.07 17.86 -19.26
C SER A 39 20.02 17.05 -20.04
N CYS A 40 20.45 16.19 -20.96
CA CYS A 40 19.59 15.30 -21.72
C CYS A 40 18.88 14.29 -20.82
N PHE A 41 19.60 13.72 -19.85
CA PHE A 41 19.02 12.78 -18.89
C PHE A 41 17.93 13.47 -18.05
N LEU A 42 18.23 14.64 -17.47
CA LEU A 42 17.27 15.39 -16.67
C LEU A 42 16.03 15.79 -17.48
N ALA A 43 16.21 16.32 -18.70
CA ALA A 43 15.11 16.63 -19.59
C ALA A 43 14.24 15.40 -19.92
N ALA A 44 14.86 14.26 -20.20
CA ALA A 44 14.15 13.01 -20.46
C ALA A 44 13.37 12.53 -19.23
N THR A 45 13.94 12.62 -18.03
CA THR A 45 13.25 12.26 -16.78
C THR A 45 12.05 13.16 -16.49
N THR A 46 12.19 14.48 -16.64
CA THR A 46 11.08 15.43 -16.46
C THR A 46 9.97 15.19 -17.48
N HIS A 47 10.33 14.95 -18.75
CA HIS A 47 9.37 14.60 -19.78
C HIS A 47 8.67 13.26 -19.48
N LYS A 48 9.39 12.24 -19.01
CA LYS A 48 8.83 10.94 -18.61
C LYS A 48 7.79 11.11 -17.50
N TYR A 49 8.10 11.87 -16.46
CA TYR A 49 7.18 12.20 -15.37
C TYR A 49 5.91 12.90 -15.90
N ARG A 50 6.05 13.95 -16.72
CA ARG A 50 4.92 14.66 -17.31
C ARG A 50 4.06 13.77 -18.20
N ALA A 51 4.68 12.92 -19.01
CA ALA A 51 3.97 11.99 -19.87
C ALA A 51 3.16 10.98 -19.06
N SER A 52 3.68 10.51 -17.93
CA SER A 52 2.97 9.62 -16.99
C SER A 52 1.69 10.29 -16.47
N LEU A 53 1.80 11.52 -15.97
CA LEU A 53 0.64 12.29 -15.52
C LEU A 53 -0.35 12.62 -16.65
N GLY A 54 0.14 13.10 -17.79
CA GLY A 54 -0.68 13.57 -18.91
C GLY A 54 -1.48 12.45 -19.60
N LYS A 55 -0.92 11.25 -19.75
CA LYS A 55 -1.63 10.09 -20.34
C LYS A 55 -2.85 9.67 -19.52
N SER A 56 -2.78 9.83 -18.21
CA SER A 56 -3.81 9.35 -17.29
C SER A 56 -5.10 10.18 -17.33
N LYS A 57 -5.03 11.43 -17.81
CA LYS A 57 -6.11 12.44 -17.74
C LYS A 57 -6.77 12.56 -16.35
N GLN A 58 -6.07 12.17 -15.28
CA GLN A 58 -6.62 12.19 -13.92
C GLN A 58 -6.52 13.57 -13.26
N MET A 59 -5.72 14.47 -13.81
CA MET A 59 -5.54 15.84 -13.32
C MET A 59 -6.59 16.76 -13.95
N LYS A 60 -7.38 17.44 -13.11
CA LYS A 60 -8.26 18.56 -13.46
C LYS A 60 -7.72 19.79 -12.77
N ASP A 61 -7.84 20.97 -13.38
CA ASP A 61 -7.39 22.24 -12.78
C ASP A 61 -8.08 22.47 -11.41
N ASP A 62 -7.33 23.00 -10.44
CA ASP A 62 -7.77 23.29 -9.06
C ASP A 62 -7.99 22.08 -8.13
N THR A 63 -7.03 21.15 -8.10
CA THR A 63 -7.10 19.98 -7.22
C THR A 63 -6.01 19.97 -6.17
N HIS A 64 -6.39 19.89 -4.89
CA HIS A 64 -5.43 19.70 -3.80
C HIS A 64 -4.91 18.24 -3.78
N VAL A 65 -3.58 18.09 -3.72
CA VAL A 65 -2.86 16.82 -3.82
C VAL A 65 -2.04 16.59 -2.54
N LEU A 66 -2.19 15.42 -1.94
CA LEU A 66 -1.34 14.95 -0.85
C LEU A 66 -0.13 14.20 -1.43
N LEU A 67 1.09 14.62 -1.13
CA LEU A 67 2.30 13.92 -1.52
C LEU A 67 2.83 13.09 -0.35
N ALA A 68 2.88 11.77 -0.51
CA ALA A 68 3.47 10.88 0.50
C ALA A 68 5.00 10.91 0.38
N HIS A 69 5.68 11.50 1.36
CA HIS A 69 7.14 11.55 1.43
C HIS A 69 7.65 10.71 2.58
N SER A 70 8.52 9.75 2.27
CA SER A 70 9.11 8.84 3.27
C SER A 70 10.57 9.18 3.55
N GLY A 71 11.18 10.15 2.86
CA GLY A 71 12.64 10.37 2.89
C GLY A 71 13.45 9.39 2.01
N SER A 72 12.82 8.36 1.43
CA SER A 72 13.49 7.40 0.54
C SER A 72 13.87 8.01 -0.82
N GLN A 73 14.74 7.32 -1.58
CA GLN A 73 15.22 7.80 -2.89
C GLN A 73 14.10 8.17 -3.85
N SER A 74 13.09 7.31 -3.98
CA SER A 74 11.99 7.53 -4.93
C SER A 74 11.01 8.60 -4.48
N SER A 75 10.77 8.73 -3.17
CA SER A 75 9.89 9.81 -2.67
C SER A 75 10.56 11.18 -2.74
N LEU A 76 11.88 11.25 -2.49
CA LEU A 76 12.65 12.48 -2.66
C LEU A 76 12.74 12.91 -4.14
N ALA A 77 12.99 11.96 -5.05
CA ALA A 77 12.96 12.25 -6.48
C ALA A 77 11.59 12.77 -6.94
N LEU A 78 10.50 12.16 -6.44
CA LEU A 78 9.15 12.62 -6.72
C LEU A 78 8.89 14.02 -6.16
N LEU A 79 9.30 14.30 -4.92
CA LEU A 79 9.19 15.62 -4.29
C LEU A 79 9.88 16.69 -5.15
N HIS A 80 11.10 16.43 -5.59
CA HIS A 80 11.85 17.36 -6.45
C HIS A 80 11.24 17.51 -7.85
N LEU A 81 10.73 16.42 -8.46
CA LEU A 81 10.03 16.47 -9.75
C LEU A 81 8.75 17.30 -9.68
N VAL A 82 7.99 17.15 -8.59
CA VAL A 82 6.79 17.95 -8.31
C VAL A 82 7.16 19.42 -8.15
N TRP A 83 8.16 19.71 -7.31
CA TRP A 83 8.66 21.08 -7.10
C TRP A 83 9.12 21.74 -8.39
N THR A 84 9.96 21.07 -9.17
CA THR A 84 10.43 21.56 -10.48
C THR A 84 9.26 21.81 -11.43
N GLY A 85 8.25 20.95 -11.39
CA GLY A 85 7.04 21.09 -12.19
C GLY A 85 6.18 22.31 -11.85
N LEU A 86 6.21 22.79 -10.60
CA LEU A 86 5.49 23.99 -10.17
C LEU A 86 6.24 25.28 -10.53
N GLN A 87 7.58 25.23 -10.53
CA GLN A 87 8.43 26.39 -10.85
C GLN A 87 8.45 26.72 -12.35
N GLU A 88 8.15 25.76 -13.23
CA GLU A 88 8.17 26.01 -14.67
C GLU A 88 7.01 26.92 -15.14
N THR A 89 7.38 27.97 -15.88
CA THR A 89 6.48 29.05 -16.34
C THR A 89 5.67 28.72 -17.60
N THR A 90 5.73 27.48 -18.09
CA THR A 90 5.01 27.06 -19.31
C THR A 90 3.49 27.10 -19.14
N HIS A 91 2.75 27.41 -20.22
CA HIS A 91 1.30 27.67 -20.30
C HIS A 91 0.33 26.59 -19.75
N LYS A 92 0.83 25.52 -19.13
CA LYS A 92 0.04 24.54 -18.37
C LYS A 92 0.65 24.40 -16.97
N ARG A 93 0.59 25.47 -16.17
CA ARG A 93 0.87 25.39 -14.75
C ARG A 93 -0.04 24.31 -14.16
N HIS A 94 0.54 23.34 -13.46
CA HIS A 94 -0.24 22.42 -12.64
C HIS A 94 -0.74 23.22 -11.43
N PHE A 95 -1.95 23.78 -11.53
CA PHE A 95 -2.61 24.52 -10.44
C PHE A 95 -3.12 23.55 -9.38
N PHE A 96 -2.20 22.84 -8.72
CA PHE A 96 -2.51 21.96 -7.61
C PHE A 96 -1.79 22.50 -6.38
N ASP A 97 -2.55 22.73 -5.32
CA ASP A 97 -1.99 22.90 -4.00
C ASP A 97 -1.48 21.55 -3.50
N ILE A 98 -0.28 21.56 -2.92
CA ILE A 98 0.44 20.34 -2.54
C ILE A 98 0.78 20.40 -1.06
N SER A 99 0.20 19.47 -0.34
CA SER A 99 0.56 19.17 1.04
C SER A 99 1.41 17.91 1.07
N VAL A 100 2.49 17.91 1.83
CA VAL A 100 3.38 16.75 1.98
C VAL A 100 3.12 16.09 3.32
N VAL A 101 2.96 14.76 3.32
CA VAL A 101 2.80 13.97 4.54
C VAL A 101 3.94 12.99 4.74
N TYR A 102 4.44 12.92 5.96
CA TYR A 102 5.31 11.86 6.47
C TYR A 102 4.55 10.94 7.43
N ILE A 103 4.70 9.63 7.26
CA ILE A 103 4.17 8.64 8.20
C ILE A 103 5.34 8.06 8.98
N ASP A 104 5.34 8.25 10.29
CA ASP A 104 6.31 7.63 11.18
C ASP A 104 5.93 6.18 11.47
N GLU A 105 6.83 5.29 11.06
CA GLU A 105 6.73 3.83 11.24
C GLU A 105 7.84 3.30 12.15
N GLY A 106 8.65 4.19 12.74
CA GLY A 106 9.86 3.83 13.47
C GLY A 106 9.59 2.90 14.66
N ILE A 107 8.41 3.01 15.28
CA ILE A 107 8.01 2.13 16.39
C ILE A 107 8.00 0.64 15.99
N ILE A 108 7.54 0.33 14.77
CA ILE A 108 7.51 -1.05 14.24
C ILE A 108 8.92 -1.54 13.92
N PHE A 109 9.80 -0.64 13.49
CA PHE A 109 11.20 -0.95 13.19
C PHE A 109 12.08 -1.05 14.43
N GLY A 110 11.51 -0.86 15.64
CA GLY A 110 12.25 -0.89 16.90
C GLY A 110 13.16 0.33 17.10
N HIS A 111 12.88 1.44 16.43
CA HIS A 111 13.62 2.69 16.63
C HIS A 111 13.25 3.32 17.98
N SER A 112 14.25 3.85 18.67
CA SER A 112 14.02 4.67 19.87
C SER A 112 13.35 6.00 19.50
N VAL A 113 12.70 6.64 20.48
CA VAL A 113 12.06 7.96 20.30
C VAL A 113 13.06 8.99 19.77
N LYS A 114 14.31 8.97 20.25
CA LYS A 114 15.39 9.84 19.74
C LYS A 114 15.65 9.64 18.24
N GLN A 115 15.68 8.40 17.76
CA GLN A 115 15.87 8.09 16.34
C GLN A 115 14.66 8.50 15.51
N ARG A 116 13.44 8.32 16.04
CA ARG A 116 12.20 8.78 15.40
C ARG A 116 12.17 10.30 15.25
N CYS A 117 12.48 11.04 16.32
CA CYS A 117 12.59 12.50 16.30
C CYS A 117 13.67 13.00 15.34
N ALA A 118 14.84 12.35 15.29
CA ALA A 118 15.90 12.71 14.34
C ALA A 118 15.47 12.48 12.89
N THR A 119 14.77 11.37 12.61
CA THR A 119 14.24 11.09 11.26
C THR A 119 13.16 12.08 10.89
N TYR A 120 12.24 12.37 11.81
CA TYR A 120 11.20 13.38 11.63
C TYR A 120 11.79 14.76 11.28
N ALA A 121 12.77 15.22 12.07
CA ALA A 121 13.43 16.50 11.82
C ALA A 121 14.12 16.54 10.45
N ALA A 122 14.86 15.48 10.10
CA ALA A 122 15.52 15.40 8.80
C ALA A 122 14.53 15.41 7.62
N VAL A 123 13.39 14.72 7.74
CA VAL A 123 12.33 14.73 6.72
C VAL A 123 11.68 16.11 6.63
N MET A 124 11.40 16.74 7.77
CA MET A 124 10.82 18.08 7.84
C MET A 124 11.74 19.11 7.17
N ASP A 125 13.03 19.09 7.48
CA ASP A 125 14.04 19.98 6.89
C ASP A 125 14.11 19.81 5.37
N GLN A 126 14.07 18.56 4.88
CA GLN A 126 14.01 18.28 3.44
C GLN A 126 12.78 18.92 2.79
N VAL A 127 11.59 18.78 3.39
CA VAL A 127 10.35 19.31 2.80
C VAL A 127 10.32 20.83 2.84
N HIS A 128 10.75 21.44 3.95
CA HIS A 128 10.83 22.90 4.09
C HIS A 128 11.81 23.53 3.11
N SER A 129 12.89 22.83 2.74
CA SER A 129 13.82 23.32 1.70
C SER A 129 13.15 23.55 0.34
N PHE A 130 12.04 22.86 0.06
CA PHE A 130 11.24 23.00 -1.16
C PHE A 130 9.99 23.89 -0.99
N GLN A 131 9.82 24.54 0.17
CA GLN A 131 8.71 25.46 0.46
C GLN A 131 7.31 24.81 0.42
N PHE A 132 7.20 23.52 0.74
CA PHE A 132 5.92 22.84 0.85
C PHE A 132 5.37 22.84 2.26
N SER A 133 4.04 22.79 2.39
CA SER A 133 3.34 22.52 3.65
C SER A 133 3.65 21.11 4.12
N PHE A 134 4.21 20.97 5.31
CA PHE A 134 4.59 19.70 5.90
C PHE A 134 3.58 19.25 6.97
N TYR A 135 3.19 17.99 6.87
CA TYR A 135 2.34 17.30 7.84
C TYR A 135 2.99 15.97 8.21
N ALA A 136 2.72 15.49 9.41
CA ALA A 136 3.17 14.19 9.84
C ALA A 136 2.09 13.43 10.62
N THR A 137 2.21 12.12 10.66
CA THR A 137 1.32 11.22 11.40
C THR A 137 2.13 10.01 11.89
N THR A 138 1.70 9.35 12.97
CA THR A 138 2.23 8.05 13.35
C THR A 138 1.35 6.94 12.80
N LEU A 139 1.95 5.81 12.40
CA LEU A 139 1.19 4.68 11.87
C LEU A 139 0.11 4.17 12.85
N SER A 140 0.35 4.32 14.14
CA SER A 140 -0.56 3.92 15.22
C SER A 140 -1.92 4.61 15.16
N ARG A 141 -2.01 5.79 14.51
CA ARG A 141 -3.26 6.53 14.31
C ARG A 141 -4.27 5.80 13.44
N VAL A 142 -3.86 4.76 12.70
CA VAL A 142 -4.80 3.86 11.99
C VAL A 142 -5.78 3.18 12.96
N LEU A 143 -5.37 2.99 14.22
CA LEU A 143 -6.16 2.33 15.25
C LEU A 143 -7.17 3.28 15.92
N CYS A 144 -7.08 4.59 15.70
CA CYS A 144 -8.04 5.55 16.27
C CYS A 144 -9.42 5.45 15.62
N ASP A 145 -10.48 5.56 16.42
CA ASP A 145 -11.85 5.67 15.92
C ASP A 145 -12.11 7.03 15.27
N SER A 146 -12.99 7.03 14.27
CA SER A 146 -13.04 8.04 13.19
C SER A 146 -13.72 9.37 13.52
N THR A 147 -14.20 9.55 14.76
CA THR A 147 -15.17 10.61 15.04
C THR A 147 -14.59 11.86 15.68
N GLU A 148 -13.45 11.81 16.39
CA GLU A 148 -13.00 12.97 17.19
C GLU A 148 -11.49 13.24 17.20
N ASN A 149 -10.64 12.31 16.76
CA ASN A 149 -9.18 12.48 16.81
C ASN A 149 -8.57 12.78 15.43
N THR A 150 -7.80 13.87 15.36
CA THR A 150 -6.95 14.19 14.20
C THR A 150 -5.90 13.10 14.01
N CYS A 151 -5.69 12.69 12.76
CA CYS A 151 -4.62 11.73 12.44
C CYS A 151 -3.25 12.43 12.44
N LEU A 152 -3.24 13.75 12.31
CA LEU A 152 -2.05 14.58 12.19
C LEU A 152 -1.40 14.82 13.55
N LEU A 153 -0.07 14.77 13.55
CA LEU A 153 0.75 15.21 14.66
C LEU A 153 0.78 16.74 14.71
N ASN A 154 0.77 17.27 15.92
CA ASN A 154 1.04 18.68 16.15
C ASN A 154 2.55 18.92 16.01
N PRO A 155 2.99 19.83 15.12
CA PRO A 155 4.41 20.11 14.90
C PRO A 155 5.15 20.57 16.16
N ASP A 156 4.43 21.21 17.08
CA ASP A 156 4.96 21.84 18.29
C ASP A 156 5.08 20.86 19.48
N LEU A 157 4.54 19.65 19.36
CA LEU A 157 4.54 18.64 20.42
C LEU A 157 5.55 17.54 20.11
N PRO A 158 6.51 17.25 21.02
CA PRO A 158 7.43 16.16 20.84
C PRO A 158 6.70 14.81 20.87
N LEU A 159 7.25 13.82 20.16
CA LEU A 159 6.75 12.44 20.23
C LEU A 159 6.85 11.92 21.67
N GLU A 160 5.73 11.45 22.20
CA GLU A 160 5.65 10.90 23.54
C GLU A 160 6.29 9.50 23.60
N GLU A 161 6.95 9.17 24.72
CA GLU A 161 7.61 7.87 24.88
C GLU A 161 6.62 6.71 25.10
N GLU A 162 5.41 7.00 25.58
CA GLU A 162 4.40 6.01 26.00
C GLU A 162 3.01 6.30 25.40
N ASP A 163 2.91 6.49 24.08
CA ASP A 163 1.60 6.59 23.41
C ASP A 163 0.87 5.23 23.49
N GLU A 164 -0.35 5.21 24.06
CA GLU A 164 -1.20 4.02 24.19
C GLU A 164 -1.46 3.36 22.82
N LEU A 165 -1.57 4.17 21.75
CA LEU A 165 -1.77 3.69 20.39
C LEU A 165 -0.53 2.96 19.86
N ASP A 166 0.67 3.45 20.19
CA ASP A 166 1.94 2.81 19.83
C ASP A 166 2.04 1.42 20.49
N LEU A 167 1.62 1.30 21.76
CA LEU A 167 1.57 0.02 22.47
C LEU A 167 0.56 -0.96 21.82
N LYS A 168 -0.62 -0.49 21.42
CA LYS A 168 -1.62 -1.30 20.72
C LYS A 168 -1.11 -1.76 19.35
N LEU A 169 -0.45 -0.89 18.60
CA LEU A 169 0.16 -1.24 17.31
C LEU A 169 1.25 -2.30 17.48
N LEU A 170 2.11 -2.17 18.50
CA LEU A 170 3.12 -3.18 18.82
C LEU A 170 2.49 -4.53 19.19
N ALA A 171 1.39 -4.53 19.95
CA ALA A 171 0.66 -5.74 20.28
C ALA A 171 0.10 -6.44 19.02
N LEU A 172 -0.47 -5.67 18.08
CA LEU A 172 -0.93 -6.18 16.79
C LEU A 172 0.20 -6.83 15.98
N PHE A 173 1.36 -6.17 15.85
CA PHE A 173 2.48 -6.71 15.08
C PHE A 173 3.20 -7.88 15.76
N LYS A 174 3.18 -7.96 17.10
CA LYS A 174 3.67 -9.13 17.84
C LYS A 174 2.76 -10.35 17.65
N ASN A 175 1.47 -10.11 17.42
CA ASN A 175 0.48 -11.17 17.18
C ASN A 175 0.65 -11.88 15.83
N VAL A 176 1.20 -11.18 14.83
CA VAL A 176 1.47 -11.77 13.51
C VAL A 176 2.74 -12.60 13.56
N THR A 177 2.67 -13.86 13.16
CA THR A 177 3.79 -14.81 13.26
C THR A 177 4.83 -14.63 12.16
N SER A 178 4.41 -14.57 10.90
CA SER A 178 5.33 -14.53 9.75
C SER A 178 5.75 -13.09 9.38
N LEU A 179 7.00 -12.92 8.93
CA LEU A 179 7.49 -11.61 8.43
C LEU A 179 6.72 -11.19 7.17
N THR A 180 6.39 -12.14 6.30
CA THR A 180 5.56 -11.93 5.10
C THR A 180 4.24 -11.24 5.44
N SER A 181 3.52 -11.75 6.45
CA SER A 181 2.24 -11.17 6.88
C SER A 181 2.42 -9.83 7.59
N LYS A 182 3.52 -9.61 8.32
CA LYS A 182 3.84 -8.30 8.90
C LYS A 182 4.08 -7.24 7.83
N GLU A 183 4.85 -7.56 6.80
CA GLU A 183 5.13 -6.64 5.69
C GLU A 183 3.87 -6.34 4.87
N ASP A 184 3.01 -7.34 4.64
CA ASP A 184 1.75 -7.10 3.92
C ASP A 184 0.76 -6.28 4.77
N LEU A 185 0.65 -6.57 6.08
CA LEU A 185 -0.17 -5.80 7.02
C LEU A 185 0.28 -4.34 7.08
N LEU A 186 1.59 -4.09 7.24
CA LEU A 186 2.16 -2.74 7.25
C LEU A 186 1.75 -1.94 6.00
N LEU A 187 1.85 -2.56 4.82
CA LEU A 187 1.45 -1.92 3.57
C LEU A 187 -0.05 -1.56 3.57
N LYS A 188 -0.92 -2.43 4.09
CA LYS A 188 -2.37 -2.15 4.16
C LYS A 188 -2.67 -1.00 5.11
N LEU A 189 -2.13 -1.03 6.32
CA LEU A 189 -2.34 0.01 7.34
C LEU A 189 -1.83 1.36 6.85
N ARG A 190 -0.63 1.41 6.25
CA ARG A 190 -0.06 2.64 5.65
C ARG A 190 -1.00 3.23 4.59
N ASN A 191 -1.48 2.41 3.66
CA ASN A 191 -2.34 2.90 2.59
C ASN A 191 -3.68 3.40 3.12
N GLN A 192 -4.25 2.73 4.13
CA GLN A 192 -5.44 3.22 4.82
C GLN A 192 -5.19 4.58 5.48
N LEU A 193 -4.06 4.74 6.17
CA LEU A 193 -3.70 5.99 6.82
C LEU A 193 -3.54 7.13 5.83
N LEU A 194 -2.85 6.89 4.70
CA LEU A 194 -2.66 7.90 3.65
C LEU A 194 -4.00 8.42 3.12
N VAL A 195 -4.95 7.52 2.87
CA VAL A 195 -6.30 7.90 2.42
C VAL A 195 -7.02 8.68 3.52
N ARG A 196 -6.92 8.27 4.78
CA ARG A 196 -7.55 8.97 5.90
C ARG A 196 -7.02 10.39 6.09
N VAL A 197 -5.70 10.56 6.07
CA VAL A 197 -5.05 11.88 6.14
C VAL A 197 -5.43 12.74 4.94
N ALA A 198 -5.53 12.16 3.73
CA ALA A 198 -6.01 12.89 2.57
C ALA A 198 -7.46 13.38 2.73
N LYS A 199 -8.35 12.63 3.40
CA LYS A 199 -9.71 13.11 3.72
C LYS A 199 -9.68 14.28 4.68
N GLU A 200 -8.89 14.18 5.74
CA GLU A 200 -8.74 15.21 6.78
C GLU A 200 -8.23 16.53 6.19
N LEU A 201 -7.22 16.44 5.32
CA LEU A 201 -6.65 17.58 4.59
C LEU A 201 -7.44 17.97 3.33
N LYS A 202 -8.65 17.42 3.11
CA LYS A 202 -9.51 17.69 1.95
C LYS A 202 -8.82 17.53 0.59
N CYS A 203 -7.84 16.62 0.52
CA CYS A 203 -7.12 16.27 -0.69
C CYS A 203 -7.97 15.35 -1.57
N SER A 204 -7.99 15.59 -2.88
CA SER A 204 -8.69 14.71 -3.83
C SER A 204 -7.82 13.56 -4.34
N LYS A 205 -6.50 13.70 -4.23
CA LYS A 205 -5.52 12.75 -4.78
C LYS A 205 -4.33 12.60 -3.85
N VAL A 206 -3.72 11.42 -3.90
CA VAL A 206 -2.47 11.12 -3.17
C VAL A 206 -1.41 10.72 -4.18
N PHE A 207 -0.22 11.30 -4.13
CA PHE A 207 0.93 10.89 -4.95
C PHE A 207 1.86 10.00 -4.12
N VAL A 208 2.21 8.84 -4.67
CA VAL A 208 3.18 7.92 -4.07
C VAL A 208 4.37 7.67 -5.00
N GLY A 209 5.56 7.58 -4.42
CA GLY A 209 6.84 7.40 -5.12
C GLY A 209 7.18 5.94 -5.48
N GLU A 210 6.23 5.14 -5.95
CA GLU A 210 6.51 3.75 -6.35
C GLU A 210 7.18 3.70 -7.75
N SER A 211 8.39 3.13 -7.82
CA SER A 211 9.16 2.93 -9.05
C SER A 211 8.70 1.70 -9.84
N SER A 212 9.01 1.60 -11.14
CA SER A 212 8.78 0.41 -11.97
C SER A 212 9.42 -0.85 -11.38
N THR A 213 10.64 -0.74 -10.82
CA THR A 213 11.34 -1.84 -10.17
C THR A 213 10.57 -2.31 -8.94
N ARG A 214 10.13 -1.38 -8.08
CA ARG A 214 9.33 -1.72 -6.89
C ARG A 214 8.00 -2.34 -7.27
N LEU A 215 7.36 -1.84 -8.32
CA LEU A 215 6.09 -2.35 -8.83
C LEU A 215 6.23 -3.74 -9.45
N ALA A 216 7.34 -4.05 -10.15
CA ALA A 216 7.61 -5.39 -10.68
C ALA A 216 7.74 -6.42 -9.54
N VAL A 217 8.48 -6.07 -8.48
CA VAL A 217 8.54 -6.90 -7.26
C VAL A 217 7.14 -7.07 -6.67
N LYS A 218 6.39 -5.98 -6.50
CA LYS A 218 5.03 -5.99 -5.95
C LYS A 218 4.06 -6.86 -6.77
N ILE A 219 4.21 -6.92 -8.11
CA ILE A 219 3.39 -7.79 -8.96
C ILE A 219 3.59 -9.24 -8.56
N LEU A 220 4.84 -9.72 -8.58
CA LEU A 220 5.15 -11.11 -8.29
C LEU A 220 4.83 -11.47 -6.84
N THR A 221 5.10 -10.57 -5.89
CA THR A 221 4.72 -10.73 -4.48
C THR A 221 3.20 -10.87 -4.34
N ASN A 222 2.42 -9.99 -4.97
CA ASN A 222 0.96 -10.05 -4.90
C ASN A 222 0.42 -11.35 -5.49
N VAL A 223 0.98 -11.82 -6.60
CA VAL A 223 0.59 -13.10 -7.20
C VAL A 223 0.91 -14.25 -6.24
N ALA A 224 2.10 -14.27 -5.65
CA ALA A 224 2.52 -15.29 -4.68
C ALA A 224 1.65 -15.29 -3.41
N LEU A 225 1.15 -14.13 -2.98
CA LEU A 225 0.22 -13.98 -1.85
C LEU A 225 -1.25 -14.22 -2.23
N GLY A 226 -1.54 -14.66 -3.47
CA GLY A 226 -2.90 -14.91 -3.93
C GLY A 226 -3.74 -13.64 -4.11
N ARG A 227 -3.11 -12.47 -4.26
CA ARG A 227 -3.76 -11.16 -4.48
C ARG A 227 -3.87 -10.79 -5.96
N GLY A 228 -4.01 -11.80 -6.82
CA GLY A 228 -4.13 -11.62 -8.27
C GLY A 228 -5.37 -10.81 -8.69
N ALA A 229 -6.49 -10.99 -7.99
CA ALA A 229 -7.74 -10.27 -8.28
C ALA A 229 -7.62 -8.75 -8.10
N HIS A 230 -6.77 -8.28 -7.18
CA HIS A 230 -6.59 -6.85 -6.87
C HIS A 230 -5.33 -6.24 -7.51
N LEU A 231 -4.62 -7.01 -8.34
CA LEU A 231 -3.33 -6.64 -8.90
C LEU A 231 -3.40 -5.33 -9.70
N SER A 232 -4.44 -5.16 -10.50
CA SER A 232 -4.67 -3.95 -11.31
C SER A 232 -4.77 -2.68 -10.45
N LEU A 233 -5.35 -2.77 -9.25
CA LEU A 233 -5.49 -1.66 -8.31
C LEU A 233 -4.17 -1.35 -7.58
N ASP A 234 -3.44 -2.39 -7.17
CA ASP A 234 -2.20 -2.25 -6.41
C ASP A 234 -1.01 -1.73 -7.24
N VAL A 235 -1.03 -1.97 -8.56
CA VAL A 235 0.08 -1.72 -9.48
C VAL A 235 -0.26 -0.72 -10.58
N GLY A 236 -1.55 -0.56 -10.88
CA GLY A 236 -2.04 0.40 -11.87
C GLY A 236 -1.62 1.84 -11.57
N PHE A 237 -1.74 2.72 -12.56
CA PHE A 237 -1.40 4.13 -12.36
C PHE A 237 -2.23 4.79 -11.25
N CYS A 238 -3.50 4.41 -11.14
CA CYS A 238 -4.48 4.96 -10.20
C CYS A 238 -5.11 3.83 -9.39
N ASP A 239 -5.14 3.97 -8.07
CA ASP A 239 -5.99 3.21 -7.17
C ASP A 239 -7.18 4.07 -6.76
N SER A 240 -8.39 3.61 -7.06
CA SER A 240 -9.65 4.31 -6.82
C SER A 240 -10.58 3.54 -5.87
N ARG A 241 -10.05 2.68 -5.00
CA ARG A 241 -10.85 1.89 -4.03
C ARG A 241 -11.75 2.74 -3.13
N ASP A 242 -11.27 3.91 -2.71
CA ASP A 242 -12.01 4.82 -1.85
C ASP A 242 -13.15 5.56 -2.58
N GLY A 243 -13.04 5.68 -3.92
CA GLY A 243 -13.97 6.44 -4.76
C GLY A 243 -13.74 7.95 -4.72
N ALA A 244 -13.72 8.53 -3.51
CA ALA A 244 -13.49 9.97 -3.32
C ALA A 244 -12.01 10.36 -3.53
N ILE A 245 -11.09 9.58 -2.95
CA ILE A 245 -9.65 9.80 -3.08
C ILE A 245 -9.04 8.84 -4.09
N LYS A 246 -8.18 9.37 -4.95
CA LYS A 246 -7.39 8.60 -5.92
C LYS A 246 -5.92 8.59 -5.57
N VAL A 247 -5.35 7.41 -5.34
CA VAL A 247 -3.89 7.27 -5.13
C VAL A 247 -3.21 7.05 -6.47
N LEU A 248 -2.27 7.91 -6.83
CA LEU A 248 -1.58 7.92 -8.11
C LEU A 248 -0.09 7.60 -7.95
N ARG A 249 0.48 6.98 -8.98
CA ARG A 249 1.88 6.51 -9.02
C ARG A 249 2.66 7.19 -10.15
N PRO A 250 3.06 8.47 -10.01
CA PRO A 250 3.73 9.19 -11.10
C PRO A 250 5.10 8.58 -11.47
N MET A 251 5.80 8.01 -10.50
CA MET A 251 7.14 7.40 -10.64
C MET A 251 7.13 6.00 -11.28
N ARG A 252 5.96 5.50 -11.70
CA ARG A 252 5.77 4.13 -12.16
C ARG A 252 6.62 3.71 -13.37
N ASP A 253 7.04 4.64 -14.22
CA ASP A 253 7.89 4.37 -15.40
C ASP A 253 9.41 4.57 -15.12
N PHE A 254 9.80 4.82 -13.87
CA PHE A 254 11.19 5.02 -13.47
C PHE A 254 11.78 3.74 -12.86
N THR A 255 12.99 3.36 -13.24
CA THR A 255 13.72 2.27 -12.57
C THR A 255 14.47 2.79 -11.34
N ASN A 256 14.82 1.91 -10.39
CA ASN A 256 15.62 2.32 -9.22
C ASN A 256 16.97 2.95 -9.62
N LYS A 257 17.61 2.45 -10.68
CA LYS A 257 18.86 3.01 -11.22
C LYS A 257 18.65 4.44 -11.72
N GLU A 258 17.58 4.69 -12.49
CA GLU A 258 17.25 6.04 -12.96
C GLU A 258 16.94 7.01 -11.81
N VAL A 259 16.23 6.55 -10.78
CA VAL A 259 15.96 7.35 -9.57
C VAL A 259 17.26 7.73 -8.86
N ALA A 260 18.18 6.78 -8.69
CA ALA A 260 19.48 7.03 -8.07
C ALA A 260 20.29 8.06 -8.86
N PHE A 261 20.38 7.91 -10.19
CA PHE A 261 21.06 8.88 -11.05
C PHE A 261 20.37 10.26 -11.03
N TYR A 262 19.05 10.30 -11.00
CA TYR A 262 18.30 11.55 -10.89
C TYR A 262 18.64 12.31 -9.60
N ASN A 263 18.66 11.60 -8.46
CA ASN A 263 19.04 12.19 -7.18
C ASN A 263 20.49 12.67 -7.20
N PHE A 264 21.41 11.85 -7.72
CA PHE A 264 22.82 12.22 -7.86
C PHE A 264 23.01 13.48 -8.70
N PHE A 265 22.40 13.56 -9.89
CA PHE A 265 22.54 14.71 -10.78
C PHE A 265 21.87 15.98 -10.26
N ASN A 266 20.88 15.89 -9.38
CA ASN A 266 20.28 17.05 -8.72
C ASN A 266 20.87 17.33 -7.33
N LYS A 267 21.90 16.57 -6.90
CA LYS A 267 22.52 16.68 -5.58
C LYS A 267 21.51 16.55 -4.44
N LEU A 268 20.57 15.62 -4.60
CA LEU A 268 19.56 15.31 -3.60
C LEU A 268 20.10 14.21 -2.69
N GLU A 269 20.00 14.41 -1.38
CA GLU A 269 20.49 13.47 -0.38
C GLU A 269 19.31 12.69 0.24
N PRO A 270 19.05 11.45 -0.22
CA PRO A 270 18.00 10.63 0.35
C PRO A 270 18.36 10.12 1.75
N LEU A 271 17.36 9.97 2.61
CA LEU A 271 17.54 9.39 3.94
C LEU A 271 17.61 7.86 3.84
N VAL A 272 18.48 7.27 4.64
CA VAL A 272 18.57 5.82 4.80
C VAL A 272 17.69 5.43 5.98
N ILE A 273 16.49 4.93 5.68
CA ILE A 273 15.51 4.52 6.69
C ILE A 273 15.36 3.01 6.68
N SER A 274 15.39 2.42 7.87
CA SER A 274 15.16 0.99 8.07
C SER A 274 13.75 0.58 7.63
N SER A 275 13.59 -0.69 7.29
CA SER A 275 12.32 -1.34 7.03
C SER A 275 12.22 -2.58 7.92
N LEU A 276 11.03 -3.18 8.02
CA LEU A 276 10.81 -4.45 8.74
C LEU A 276 11.80 -5.55 8.32
N GLY A 277 12.19 -5.59 7.05
CA GLY A 277 13.13 -6.56 6.50
C GLY A 277 14.60 -6.17 6.62
N THR A 278 14.96 -4.99 7.15
CA THR A 278 16.36 -4.54 7.18
C THR A 278 17.24 -5.51 7.98
N LYS A 279 18.36 -5.93 7.41
CA LYS A 279 19.28 -6.98 7.94
C LYS A 279 18.69 -8.39 8.11
N ALA A 280 17.41 -8.62 7.81
CA ALA A 280 16.86 -9.97 7.79
C ALA A 280 17.45 -10.80 6.62
N ASP A 281 17.29 -12.12 6.68
CA ASP A 281 17.68 -13.00 5.58
C ASP A 281 16.90 -12.67 4.28
N THR A 282 17.45 -13.08 3.14
CA THR A 282 16.80 -12.89 1.82
C THR A 282 15.55 -13.76 1.65
N GLN A 283 15.49 -14.91 2.33
CA GLN A 283 14.36 -15.84 2.35
C GLN A 283 13.42 -15.58 3.53
N ALA A 284 13.66 -14.52 4.32
CA ALA A 284 12.87 -14.23 5.52
C ALA A 284 11.40 -13.86 5.20
N SER A 285 11.12 -13.34 4.01
CA SER A 285 9.75 -13.06 3.54
C SER A 285 9.62 -13.25 2.04
N ILE A 286 8.38 -13.41 1.57
CA ILE A 286 8.07 -13.50 0.14
C ILE A 286 8.48 -12.21 -0.58
N GLN A 287 8.31 -11.06 0.06
CA GLN A 287 8.67 -9.75 -0.46
C GLN A 287 10.17 -9.68 -0.75
N LYS A 288 11.01 -10.09 0.21
CA LYS A 288 12.47 -10.04 0.06
C LYS A 288 13.00 -11.08 -0.91
N LEU A 289 12.42 -12.29 -0.88
CA LEU A 289 12.76 -13.34 -1.83
C LEU A 289 12.45 -12.90 -3.27
N THR A 290 11.29 -12.29 -3.46
CA THR A 290 10.85 -11.76 -4.75
C THR A 290 11.70 -10.57 -5.19
N GLU A 291 12.05 -9.67 -4.26
CA GLU A 291 12.96 -8.56 -4.55
C GLU A 291 14.30 -9.06 -5.06
N LYS A 292 14.92 -10.00 -4.34
CA LYS A 292 16.17 -10.65 -4.75
C LYS A 292 16.04 -11.34 -6.11
N PHE A 293 14.98 -12.11 -6.32
CA PHE A 293 14.74 -12.80 -7.59
C PHE A 293 14.66 -11.82 -8.77
N VAL A 294 13.93 -10.71 -8.62
CA VAL A 294 13.80 -9.71 -9.69
C VAL A 294 15.12 -8.97 -9.93
N THR A 295 15.87 -8.64 -8.87
CA THR A 295 17.17 -7.99 -9.04
C THR A 295 18.19 -8.90 -9.70
N ASP A 296 18.27 -10.17 -9.26
CA ASP A 296 19.20 -11.17 -9.81
C ASP A 296 18.89 -11.47 -11.29
N LEU A 297 17.60 -11.49 -11.66
CA LEU A 297 17.20 -11.60 -13.07
C LEU A 297 17.54 -10.37 -13.89
N GLN A 298 17.42 -9.17 -13.32
CA GLN A 298 17.69 -7.92 -14.03
C GLN A 298 19.17 -7.79 -14.42
N ASP A 299 20.08 -8.34 -13.62
CA ASP A 299 21.52 -8.29 -13.88
C ASP A 299 21.89 -9.03 -15.17
N ASN A 300 21.25 -10.19 -15.42
CA ASN A 300 21.46 -10.96 -16.65
C ASN A 300 20.52 -10.53 -17.79
N PHE A 301 19.34 -9.99 -17.45
CA PHE A 301 18.29 -9.63 -18.41
C PHE A 301 17.71 -8.25 -18.09
N PRO A 302 18.28 -7.15 -18.64
CA PRO A 302 17.88 -5.78 -18.32
C PRO A 302 16.40 -5.45 -18.61
N ALA A 303 15.76 -6.21 -19.51
CA ALA A 303 14.35 -6.04 -19.87
C ALA A 303 13.37 -6.77 -18.93
N THR A 304 13.84 -7.50 -17.91
CA THR A 304 12.97 -8.27 -17.01
C THR A 304 11.96 -7.38 -16.28
N VAL A 305 12.43 -6.31 -15.64
CA VAL A 305 11.57 -5.40 -14.86
C VAL A 305 10.49 -4.80 -15.74
N SER A 306 10.85 -4.32 -16.95
CA SER A 306 9.88 -3.73 -17.86
C SER A 306 8.88 -4.76 -18.39
N THR A 307 9.33 -5.99 -18.65
CA THR A 307 8.45 -7.08 -19.12
C THR A 307 7.45 -7.50 -18.05
N VAL A 308 7.91 -7.76 -16.82
CA VAL A 308 7.04 -8.11 -15.68
C VAL A 308 6.04 -6.99 -15.44
N PHE A 309 6.50 -5.74 -15.39
CA PHE A 309 5.65 -4.59 -15.15
C PHE A 309 4.59 -4.39 -16.26
N ARG A 310 4.97 -4.47 -17.54
CA ARG A 310 4.04 -4.31 -18.68
C ARG A 310 3.06 -5.47 -18.79
N THR A 311 3.47 -6.69 -18.44
CA THR A 311 2.56 -7.84 -18.37
C THR A 311 1.56 -7.64 -17.24
N GLY A 312 2.03 -7.27 -16.04
CA GLY A 312 1.17 -6.98 -14.89
C GLY A 312 0.19 -5.83 -15.15
N GLU A 313 0.59 -4.81 -15.90
CA GLU A 313 -0.28 -3.70 -16.30
C GLU A 313 -1.43 -4.14 -17.22
N LYS A 314 -1.22 -5.16 -18.07
CA LYS A 314 -2.26 -5.72 -18.95
C LYS A 314 -3.24 -6.62 -18.20
N LEU A 315 -2.87 -7.11 -17.02
CA LEU A 315 -3.75 -7.90 -16.17
C LEU A 315 -4.81 -6.95 -15.58
N SER A 316 -5.97 -6.91 -16.23
CA SER A 316 -7.15 -6.22 -15.72
C SER A 316 -7.98 -7.21 -14.90
N GLY A 317 -8.41 -6.79 -13.71
CA GLY A 317 -9.38 -7.54 -12.93
C GLY A 317 -10.72 -7.52 -13.67
N GLN A 318 -11.35 -8.68 -13.83
CA GLN A 318 -12.74 -8.72 -14.26
C GLN A 318 -13.57 -8.01 -13.18
N SER A 319 -14.31 -6.97 -13.56
CA SER A 319 -15.27 -6.29 -12.69
C SER A 319 -16.48 -7.20 -12.47
N GLY A 320 -16.28 -8.33 -11.79
CA GLY A 320 -17.37 -9.11 -11.24
C GLY A 320 -18.16 -8.24 -10.26
N ILE A 321 -19.47 -8.47 -10.19
CA ILE A 321 -20.35 -7.83 -9.20
C ILE A 321 -19.82 -8.21 -7.82
N SER A 322 -19.09 -7.31 -7.17
CA SER A 322 -18.48 -7.57 -5.87
C SER A 322 -19.50 -7.33 -4.76
N ASN A 323 -19.78 -8.36 -3.96
CA ASN A 323 -20.73 -8.34 -2.83
C ASN A 323 -20.24 -7.53 -1.60
N GLY A 324 -19.27 -6.63 -1.77
CA GLY A 324 -18.72 -5.83 -0.67
C GLY A 324 -17.26 -5.45 -0.86
N ARG A 325 -16.72 -4.75 0.14
CA ARG A 325 -15.31 -4.35 0.22
C ARG A 325 -14.64 -5.04 1.41
N CYS A 326 -13.38 -5.42 1.23
CA CYS A 326 -12.54 -5.97 2.28
C CYS A 326 -12.30 -4.92 3.36
N HIS A 327 -12.56 -5.25 4.62
CA HIS A 327 -12.45 -4.27 5.71
C HIS A 327 -10.99 -3.88 6.01
N LEU A 328 -10.02 -4.74 5.70
CA LEU A 328 -8.59 -4.46 5.91
C LEU A 328 -7.90 -3.72 4.76
N CYS A 329 -8.28 -3.96 3.49
CA CYS A 329 -7.60 -3.32 2.34
C CYS A 329 -8.51 -2.50 1.44
N GLN A 330 -9.81 -2.46 1.72
CA GLN A 330 -10.85 -1.76 0.98
C GLN A 330 -10.98 -2.17 -0.49
N ALA A 331 -10.31 -3.26 -0.90
CA ALA A 331 -10.44 -3.84 -2.22
C ALA A 331 -11.78 -4.61 -2.33
N PRO A 332 -12.35 -4.75 -3.54
CA PRO A 332 -13.52 -5.59 -3.77
C PRO A 332 -13.29 -7.02 -3.25
N LEU A 333 -14.31 -7.62 -2.62
CA LEU A 333 -14.21 -9.01 -2.18
C LEU A 333 -14.08 -9.93 -3.41
N ASP A 334 -13.08 -10.80 -3.37
CA ASP A 334 -12.73 -11.80 -4.40
C ASP A 334 -13.13 -13.22 -3.99
N THR A 335 -13.91 -13.34 -2.91
CA THR A 335 -14.30 -14.59 -2.25
C THR A 335 -15.70 -15.05 -2.67
N ALA A 336 -16.28 -14.44 -3.70
CA ALA A 336 -17.54 -14.89 -4.27
C ALA A 336 -17.42 -16.36 -4.70
N HIS A 337 -18.43 -17.17 -4.38
CA HIS A 337 -18.47 -18.58 -4.74
C HIS A 337 -18.60 -18.73 -6.26
N ILE A 338 -17.47 -18.94 -6.91
CA ILE A 338 -17.38 -19.38 -8.30
C ILE A 338 -17.03 -20.87 -8.26
N GLU A 339 -17.76 -21.70 -9.02
CA GLU A 339 -17.47 -23.12 -9.17
C GLU A 339 -16.01 -23.33 -9.59
N SER A 340 -15.33 -24.28 -8.92
CA SER A 340 -13.91 -24.60 -9.15
C SER A 340 -12.92 -23.47 -8.85
N SER A 341 -13.26 -22.58 -7.92
CA SER A 341 -12.32 -21.54 -7.46
C SER A 341 -11.17 -22.10 -6.63
N ALA A 342 -10.01 -21.41 -6.63
CA ALA A 342 -8.87 -21.75 -5.78
C ALA A 342 -9.22 -21.75 -4.29
N LEU A 343 -10.17 -20.90 -3.90
CA LEU A 343 -10.71 -20.84 -2.53
C LEU A 343 -11.47 -22.14 -2.21
N GLN A 344 -12.39 -22.59 -3.08
CA GLN A 344 -13.09 -23.87 -2.90
C GLN A 344 -12.12 -25.05 -2.84
N ALA A 345 -11.10 -25.09 -3.70
CA ALA A 345 -10.07 -26.13 -3.66
C ALA A 345 -9.31 -26.14 -2.32
N THR A 346 -9.02 -24.96 -1.77
CA THR A 346 -8.36 -24.83 -0.46
C THR A 346 -9.28 -25.27 0.69
N HIS A 347 -10.56 -24.92 0.65
CA HIS A 347 -11.55 -25.38 1.63
C HIS A 347 -11.73 -26.89 1.57
N PHE A 348 -11.84 -27.45 0.37
CA PHE A 348 -11.92 -28.90 0.17
C PHE A 348 -10.66 -29.60 0.69
N SER A 349 -9.46 -29.14 0.31
CA SER A 349 -8.19 -29.70 0.79
C SER A 349 -8.11 -29.66 2.33
N ARG A 350 -8.57 -28.57 2.96
CA ARG A 350 -8.62 -28.45 4.43
C ARG A 350 -9.59 -29.45 5.04
N MET A 351 -10.80 -29.55 4.49
CA MET A 351 -11.82 -30.51 4.94
C MET A 351 -11.29 -31.95 4.87
N VAL A 352 -10.68 -32.34 3.75
CA VAL A 352 -10.07 -33.66 3.58
C VAL A 352 -8.93 -33.88 4.58
N SER A 353 -8.06 -32.88 4.77
CA SER A 353 -6.95 -32.95 5.72
C SER A 353 -7.44 -33.11 7.17
N ALA A 354 -8.54 -32.44 7.52
CA ALA A 354 -9.13 -32.50 8.86
C ALA A 354 -9.83 -33.83 9.14
N LEU A 355 -10.51 -34.41 8.13
CA LEU A 355 -11.14 -35.74 8.24
C LEU A 355 -10.11 -36.87 8.34
N GLY A 356 -8.90 -36.65 7.85
CA GLY A 356 -7.82 -37.64 7.86
C GLY A 356 -8.09 -38.82 6.92
N PRO A 357 -7.16 -39.79 6.85
CA PRO A 357 -7.23 -40.90 5.90
C PRO A 357 -8.39 -41.88 6.14
N SER A 358 -8.95 -41.93 7.35
CA SER A 358 -10.04 -42.84 7.74
C SER A 358 -11.43 -42.20 7.76
N GLY A 359 -11.53 -40.87 7.64
CA GLY A 359 -12.79 -40.13 7.65
C GLY A 359 -13.29 -39.72 6.26
N PHE A 360 -12.58 -40.11 5.20
CA PHE A 360 -12.90 -39.75 3.82
C PHE A 360 -13.67 -40.86 3.11
N ASP A 361 -14.99 -40.73 2.98
CA ASP A 361 -15.82 -41.59 2.13
C ASP A 361 -16.32 -40.81 0.91
N SER A 362 -15.98 -41.31 -0.28
CA SER A 362 -16.43 -40.79 -1.58
C SER A 362 -17.96 -40.69 -1.74
N GLY A 363 -18.74 -41.45 -0.94
CA GLY A 363 -20.21 -41.38 -0.95
C GLY A 363 -20.80 -40.17 -0.21
N SER A 364 -20.03 -39.49 0.64
CA SER A 364 -20.50 -38.34 1.43
C SER A 364 -20.49 -37.00 0.68
N ILE A 365 -19.98 -37.00 -0.57
CA ILE A 365 -19.86 -35.81 -1.41
C ILE A 365 -21.03 -35.78 -2.39
N GLN A 366 -22.20 -35.33 -1.93
CA GLN A 366 -23.07 -34.60 -2.85
C GLN A 366 -22.61 -33.14 -2.88
N PRO A 367 -22.46 -32.53 -4.05
CA PRO A 367 -22.23 -31.10 -4.14
C PRO A 367 -23.52 -30.43 -3.63
N ARG A 368 -23.57 -30.09 -2.34
CA ARG A 368 -24.59 -29.16 -1.85
C ARG A 368 -24.28 -27.82 -2.51
N LEU A 369 -24.94 -27.57 -3.64
CA LEU A 369 -25.27 -26.23 -4.08
C LEU A 369 -25.89 -25.54 -2.87
N ALA A 370 -25.13 -24.67 -2.21
CA ALA A 370 -25.55 -23.98 -1.00
C ALA A 370 -26.61 -22.93 -1.39
N THR A 371 -27.85 -23.38 -1.56
CA THR A 371 -29.03 -22.50 -1.57
C THR A 371 -29.77 -22.51 -0.24
N ASP A 372 -29.37 -23.31 0.73
CA ASP A 372 -30.08 -23.39 2.01
C ASP A 372 -29.22 -22.91 3.18
N SER A 373 -29.81 -21.94 3.88
CA SER A 373 -29.55 -21.42 5.22
C SER A 373 -28.56 -22.20 6.07
N ILE A 374 -27.63 -21.42 6.66
CA ILE A 374 -26.69 -21.79 7.71
C ILE A 374 -27.39 -22.63 8.77
N GLY A 375 -27.11 -23.93 8.77
CA GLY A 375 -27.65 -24.89 9.71
C GLY A 375 -26.65 -25.99 9.95
N ASN A 376 -25.93 -25.88 11.08
CA ASN A 376 -25.22 -26.95 11.76
C ASN A 376 -24.14 -27.71 10.97
N ILE A 377 -22.94 -27.13 10.94
CA ILE A 377 -21.72 -27.95 11.11
C ILE A 377 -20.97 -27.34 12.29
N VAL A 378 -21.13 -27.99 13.43
CA VAL A 378 -20.36 -27.74 14.65
C VAL A 378 -18.89 -28.01 14.32
N GLU A 379 -18.10 -26.94 14.23
CA GLU A 379 -16.63 -27.02 14.28
C GLU A 379 -16.25 -27.58 15.65
N ASN A 380 -16.00 -28.88 15.72
CA ASN A 380 -15.22 -29.47 16.80
C ASN A 380 -13.74 -29.11 16.57
N GLU A 381 -13.39 -27.83 16.72
CA GLU A 381 -12.02 -27.47 17.05
C GLU A 381 -11.76 -27.97 18.47
N THR A 382 -10.73 -28.78 18.61
CA THR A 382 -10.25 -29.35 19.86
C THR A 382 -9.95 -28.25 20.88
N LEU A 383 -10.95 -27.93 21.70
CA LEU A 383 -10.78 -27.32 23.02
C LEU A 383 -9.97 -28.30 23.86
N ALA A 384 -8.67 -28.01 24.00
CA ALA A 384 -7.91 -28.54 25.12
C ALA A 384 -8.67 -28.17 26.40
N LYS A 385 -9.18 -29.20 27.10
CA LYS A 385 -9.90 -29.08 28.37
C LYS A 385 -9.07 -28.26 29.35
N ILE A 386 -9.40 -26.99 29.53
CA ILE A 386 -9.07 -26.25 30.74
C ILE A 386 -10.36 -26.21 31.56
N ASN A 387 -10.52 -27.19 32.44
CA ASN A 387 -11.46 -27.09 33.54
C ASN A 387 -11.05 -25.88 34.39
N LYS A 388 -11.70 -24.73 34.17
CA LYS A 388 -11.76 -23.67 35.17
C LYS A 388 -13.19 -23.65 35.69
N GLU A 389 -13.35 -24.14 36.90
CA GLU A 389 -14.55 -23.89 37.69
C GLU A 389 -14.82 -22.38 37.79
N PRO A 390 -16.10 -21.96 37.86
CA PRO A 390 -16.43 -20.56 38.05
C PRO A 390 -15.89 -20.08 39.41
N SER A 391 -14.86 -19.23 39.38
CA SER A 391 -14.38 -18.55 40.57
C SER A 391 -15.40 -17.51 41.03
N THR A 392 -16.15 -17.82 42.07
CA THR A 392 -17.01 -16.87 42.78
C THR A 392 -16.14 -15.86 43.54
N CYS A 393 -16.21 -14.58 43.14
CA CYS A 393 -15.73 -13.48 43.98
C CYS A 393 -16.74 -13.28 45.12
N GLY A 394 -16.36 -13.64 46.34
CA GLY A 394 -17.24 -13.73 47.51
C GLY A 394 -17.71 -12.40 48.10
N THR A 395 -17.91 -11.33 47.33
CA THR A 395 -18.45 -10.07 47.90
C THR A 395 -19.12 -9.08 46.94
N CYS A 396 -19.32 -9.40 45.66
CA CYS A 396 -20.10 -8.53 44.77
C CYS A 396 -20.96 -9.32 43.79
N ASN A 397 -22.24 -8.95 43.71
CA ASN A 397 -23.26 -9.57 42.86
C ASN A 397 -23.13 -9.07 41.40
N CYS A 398 -21.91 -9.10 40.85
CA CYS A 398 -21.60 -8.66 39.50
C CYS A 398 -21.62 -9.86 38.57
N VAL A 399 -22.62 -9.94 37.70
CA VAL A 399 -22.61 -10.87 36.56
C VAL A 399 -21.52 -10.39 35.59
N ALA A 400 -20.37 -11.06 35.60
CA ALA A 400 -19.37 -10.87 34.56
C ALA A 400 -19.92 -11.42 33.25
N TYR A 401 -20.35 -10.53 32.34
CA TYR A 401 -20.63 -10.92 30.96
C TYR A 401 -19.35 -11.52 30.34
N PRO A 402 -19.41 -12.69 29.70
CA PRO A 402 -18.24 -13.23 29.01
C PRO A 402 -17.80 -12.23 27.93
N LYS A 403 -16.50 -11.87 27.92
CA LYS A 403 -15.91 -11.13 26.80
C LYS A 403 -16.26 -11.89 25.51
N GLN A 404 -17.05 -11.27 24.63
CA GLN A 404 -17.49 -11.89 23.39
C GLN A 404 -16.27 -12.18 22.50
N VAL A 405 -15.89 -13.45 22.40
CA VAL A 405 -14.86 -13.92 21.48
C VAL A 405 -15.39 -13.77 20.05
N VAL A 406 -14.71 -12.98 19.23
CA VAL A 406 -15.08 -12.82 17.81
C VAL A 406 -14.73 -14.12 17.07
N SER A 407 -15.72 -14.74 16.42
CA SER A 407 -15.51 -15.96 15.64
C SER A 407 -14.69 -15.66 14.37
N ARG A 408 -13.73 -16.54 14.07
CA ARG A 408 -12.82 -16.39 12.93
C ARG A 408 -13.56 -16.44 11.59
N SER A 409 -14.61 -17.25 11.49
CA SER A 409 -15.48 -17.38 10.33
C SER A 409 -16.10 -16.05 9.89
N LEU A 410 -16.61 -15.27 10.86
CA LEU A 410 -17.27 -14.00 10.59
C LEU A 410 -16.28 -12.90 10.18
N ILE A 411 -15.02 -12.96 10.65
CA ILE A 411 -13.96 -12.08 10.15
C ILE A 411 -13.60 -12.42 8.70
N ASP A 412 -13.49 -13.71 8.38
CA ASP A 412 -13.10 -14.14 7.04
C ASP A 412 -14.09 -13.64 5.98
N GLU A 413 -15.39 -13.62 6.26
CA GLU A 413 -16.42 -13.08 5.35
C GLU A 413 -16.21 -11.58 5.01
N LEU A 414 -15.64 -10.81 5.94
CA LEU A 414 -15.35 -9.40 5.75
C LEU A 414 -14.04 -9.12 5.01
N LEU A 415 -13.24 -10.15 4.73
CA LEU A 415 -11.90 -10.04 4.19
C LEU A 415 -11.77 -10.73 2.82
N CYS A 416 -11.00 -10.10 1.93
CA CYS A 416 -10.56 -10.72 0.69
C CYS A 416 -9.55 -11.84 0.96
N TYR A 417 -9.35 -12.75 -0.01
CA TYR A 417 -8.50 -13.93 0.15
C TYR A 417 -7.11 -13.60 0.68
N GLY A 418 -6.42 -12.62 0.10
CA GLY A 418 -5.08 -12.23 0.56
C GLY A 418 -5.05 -11.67 1.99
N CYS A 419 -6.09 -10.94 2.40
CA CYS A 419 -6.19 -10.44 3.78
C CYS A 419 -6.52 -11.56 4.78
N ARG A 420 -7.22 -12.62 4.36
CA ARG A 420 -7.43 -13.82 5.20
C ARG A 420 -6.11 -14.54 5.51
N LEU A 421 -5.10 -14.46 4.64
CA LEU A 421 -3.78 -15.03 4.93
C LEU A 421 -3.09 -14.30 6.10
N ILE A 422 -3.25 -12.97 6.18
CA ILE A 422 -2.72 -12.17 7.29
C ILE A 422 -3.39 -12.61 8.61
N THR A 423 -4.72 -12.71 8.63
CA THR A 423 -5.45 -13.12 9.85
C THR A 423 -5.26 -14.59 10.17
N LYS A 424 -4.94 -15.44 9.20
CA LYS A 424 -4.54 -16.83 9.42
C LYS A 424 -3.23 -16.94 10.22
N ASP A 425 -2.28 -16.05 9.94
CA ASP A 425 -0.98 -15.98 10.59
C ASP A 425 -1.00 -15.27 11.96
N MET A 426 -2.16 -14.75 12.38
CA MET A 426 -2.37 -14.13 13.70
C MET A 426 -2.67 -15.19 14.76
N VAL A 427 -2.08 -15.01 15.95
CA VAL A 427 -2.34 -15.85 17.14
C VAL A 427 -3.73 -15.53 17.74
N THR A 428 -4.11 -14.26 17.81
CA THR A 428 -5.44 -13.83 18.28
C THR A 428 -5.96 -12.66 17.45
N LEU A 429 -7.29 -12.56 17.31
CA LEU A 429 -7.94 -11.55 16.46
C LEU A 429 -8.34 -10.28 17.23
N GLU A 430 -8.08 -10.23 18.54
CA GLU A 430 -8.49 -9.14 19.44
C GLU A 430 -7.78 -7.80 19.16
N HIS A 431 -6.61 -7.85 18.53
CA HIS A 431 -5.77 -6.67 18.27
C HIS A 431 -6.02 -6.05 16.89
N LEU A 432 -6.94 -6.61 16.11
CA LEU A 432 -7.31 -6.04 14.81
C LEU A 432 -7.87 -4.63 14.97
N PRO A 433 -7.68 -3.75 13.97
CA PRO A 433 -8.25 -2.40 14.03
C PRO A 433 -9.75 -2.40 14.33
N HIS A 434 -10.21 -1.45 15.15
CA HIS A 434 -11.62 -1.36 15.57
C HIS A 434 -12.61 -1.29 14.40
N HIS A 435 -12.23 -0.72 13.25
CA HIS A 435 -13.10 -0.72 12.06
C HIS A 435 -13.37 -2.13 11.50
N VAL A 436 -12.48 -3.10 11.74
CA VAL A 436 -12.68 -4.50 11.35
C VAL A 436 -13.55 -5.20 12.40
N ILE A 437 -13.24 -5.06 13.69
CA ILE A 437 -13.95 -5.71 14.80
C ILE A 437 -15.35 -5.11 15.06
N GLY A 438 -15.50 -3.79 14.97
CA GLY A 438 -16.78 -3.12 15.21
C GLY A 438 -17.82 -3.47 14.14
N THR A 439 -17.37 -3.76 12.91
CA THR A 439 -18.27 -4.18 11.84
C THR A 439 -18.76 -5.61 12.05
N THR A 440 -17.91 -6.53 12.53
CA THR A 440 -18.33 -7.91 12.85
C THR A 440 -19.42 -7.92 13.93
N GLN A 441 -19.30 -7.05 14.94
CA GLN A 441 -20.31 -6.90 15.99
C GLN A 441 -21.64 -6.34 15.45
N LYS A 442 -21.59 -5.39 14.52
CA LYS A 442 -22.80 -4.85 13.86
C LYS A 442 -23.49 -5.89 12.99
N THR A 443 -22.74 -6.62 12.16
CA THR A 443 -23.31 -7.68 11.31
C THR A 443 -23.98 -8.75 12.16
N LYS A 444 -23.35 -9.17 13.27
CA LYS A 444 -23.92 -10.12 14.22
C LYS A 444 -25.20 -9.60 14.89
N LEU A 445 -25.25 -8.31 15.25
CA LEU A 445 -26.47 -7.69 15.79
C LEU A 445 -27.59 -7.61 14.75
N GLU A 446 -27.27 -7.40 13.48
CA GLU A 446 -28.25 -7.41 12.38
C GLU A 446 -28.78 -8.82 12.08
N GLU A 447 -27.92 -9.84 12.12
CA GLU A 447 -28.32 -11.25 12.01
C GLU A 447 -29.22 -11.65 13.18
N MET A 448 -28.80 -11.37 14.42
CA MET A 448 -29.64 -11.61 15.60
C MET A 448 -30.98 -10.88 15.52
N ARG A 449 -31.00 -9.65 14.99
CA ARG A 449 -32.26 -8.90 14.80
C ARG A 449 -33.17 -9.56 13.76
N LYS A 450 -32.62 -10.10 12.67
CA LYS A 450 -33.38 -10.85 11.66
C LYS A 450 -33.93 -12.16 12.22
N GLU A 451 -33.11 -12.92 12.93
CA GLU A 451 -33.54 -14.16 13.59
C GLU A 451 -34.66 -13.90 14.61
N ILE A 452 -34.56 -12.85 15.42
CA ILE A 452 -35.61 -12.44 16.35
C ILE A 452 -36.88 -12.00 15.60
N GLN A 453 -36.73 -11.28 14.48
CA GLN A 453 -37.86 -10.85 13.66
C GLN A 453 -38.60 -12.05 13.02
N ASP A 454 -37.86 -13.07 12.57
CA ASP A 454 -38.42 -14.30 12.03
C ASP A 454 -39.05 -15.19 13.13
N PHE A 455 -38.62 -15.06 14.38
CA PHE A 455 -39.21 -15.77 15.53
C PHE A 455 -40.47 -15.10 16.09
N LEU A 456 -40.69 -13.83 15.78
CA LEU A 456 -41.83 -13.02 16.24
C LEU A 456 -42.97 -12.93 15.21
N LEU A 457 -42.78 -13.54 14.03
CA LEU A 457 -43.79 -13.76 12.99
C LEU A 457 -44.25 -15.22 13.02
#